data_AF-A0A2V5RFX4-F1
#
_entry.id   AF-A0A2V5RFX4-F1
#
_cell.length_a   1.000
_cell.length_b   1.000
_cell.length_c   1.000
_cell.angle_alpha   90.00
_cell.angle_beta   90.00
_cell.angle_gamma   90.00
#
_symmetry.space_group_name_H-M   'P 1'
#
loop_
_entity.id
_entity.type
_entity.pdbx_description
1 polymer ?
#
loop_
_entity_poly.entity_id
_entity_poly.type
_entity_poly.pdbx_seq_one_letter_code
_entity_poly.pdbx_strand_id
1 'polypeptide(L)'
;MAKPQPPTATMQTSVQLTFLFEIAAMQLTPSFKMGVLKVRPISKLVTMRLPSPQRAQSALNLQVAFEIVKIQPVAGAIGTIRVVPSQQQRPTLAGTPSIAVSGLQIVPNSETAPVQLTPSPQGRASVFVTIPFQISTLEFSPSLEIASVILNSNSKQVIVQLPGAGASPAEGAPMFEIANLELNENGEIAMVQLNLLGGPKRA
;
A
#
# COMPACT_ATOMS: atom_id res chain seq x y z
N MET A 1 -51.76 -4.63 -1.24
CA MET A 1 -50.93 -3.82 -0.32
C MET A 1 -49.58 -4.51 -0.23
N ALA A 2 -48.57 -4.07 -0.97
CA ALA A 2 -47.25 -4.70 -1.00
C ALA A 2 -46.36 -4.08 0.09
N LYS A 3 -45.76 -4.94 0.91
CA LYS A 3 -44.92 -4.59 2.06
C LYS A 3 -43.64 -3.88 1.58
N PRO A 4 -43.18 -2.79 2.22
CA PRO A 4 -41.95 -2.13 1.83
C PRO A 4 -40.76 -3.07 2.02
N GLN A 5 -40.02 -3.27 0.93
CA GLN A 5 -38.81 -4.07 0.86
C GLN A 5 -37.71 -3.36 1.67
N PRO A 6 -36.96 -4.06 2.55
CA PRO A 6 -35.89 -3.43 3.31
C PRO A 6 -34.80 -2.91 2.36
N PRO A 7 -34.14 -1.78 2.70
CA PRO A 7 -33.16 -1.15 1.82
C PRO A 7 -32.07 -2.14 1.46
N THR A 8 -31.84 -2.27 0.15
CA THR A 8 -30.76 -3.02 -0.48
C THR A 8 -29.45 -2.75 0.24
N ALA A 9 -28.74 -3.82 0.64
CA ALA A 9 -27.42 -3.74 1.23
C ALA A 9 -26.58 -2.69 0.49
N THR A 10 -26.07 -1.70 1.22
CA THR A 10 -25.18 -0.66 0.69
C THR A 10 -24.09 -1.35 -0.12
N MET A 11 -24.09 -1.10 -1.43
CA MET A 11 -23.13 -1.67 -2.36
C MET A 11 -21.74 -1.16 -1.94
N GLN A 12 -20.99 -1.94 -1.17
CA GLN A 12 -19.65 -1.56 -0.72
C GLN A 12 -18.70 -1.69 -1.90
N THR A 13 -18.44 -0.57 -2.59
CA THR A 13 -17.48 -0.54 -3.70
C THR A 13 -16.07 -0.71 -3.13
N SER A 14 -15.53 -1.91 -3.27
CA SER A 14 -14.13 -2.21 -2.96
C SER A 14 -13.22 -1.54 -4.00
N VAL A 15 -12.10 -0.99 -3.57
CA VAL A 15 -11.05 -0.41 -4.42
C VAL A 15 -9.68 -0.80 -3.87
N GLN A 16 -8.66 -0.77 -4.70
CA GLN A 16 -7.27 -0.94 -4.27
C GLN A 16 -6.54 0.38 -4.39
N LEU A 17 -5.83 0.77 -3.34
CA LEU A 17 -4.91 1.91 -3.40
C LEU A 17 -3.49 1.40 -3.42
N THR A 18 -2.71 1.85 -4.39
CA THR A 18 -1.28 1.61 -4.46
C THR A 18 -0.54 2.88 -4.09
N PHE A 19 0.27 2.75 -3.06
CA PHE A 19 1.20 3.75 -2.55
C PHE A 19 2.59 3.47 -3.13
N LEU A 20 3.38 4.53 -3.24
CA LEU A 20 4.78 4.43 -3.60
C LEU A 20 5.64 4.84 -2.41
N PHE A 21 6.42 3.90 -1.92
CA PHE A 21 7.28 4.08 -0.77
C PHE A 21 8.75 3.88 -1.14
N GLU A 22 9.64 4.60 -0.48
CA GLU A 22 11.06 4.26 -0.45
C GLU A 22 11.35 3.32 0.73
N ILE A 23 12.31 2.43 0.55
CA ILE A 23 12.80 1.52 1.59
C ILE A 23 13.86 2.28 2.40
N ALA A 24 13.56 2.52 3.67
CA ALA A 24 14.50 3.11 4.62
C ALA A 24 15.42 2.06 5.24
N ALA A 25 14.89 0.87 5.52
CA ALA A 25 15.68 -0.27 6.00
C ALA A 25 14.95 -1.58 5.70
N MET A 26 15.71 -2.67 5.64
CA MET A 26 15.17 -4.02 5.45
C MET A 26 15.90 -5.01 6.34
N GLN A 27 15.19 -5.99 6.88
CA GLN A 27 15.79 -7.17 7.50
C GLN A 27 15.50 -8.40 6.66
N LEU A 28 16.55 -9.18 6.40
CA LEU A 28 16.44 -10.44 5.68
C LEU A 28 16.09 -11.59 6.64
N THR A 29 15.29 -12.53 6.15
CA THR A 29 15.14 -13.84 6.80
C THR A 29 16.43 -14.65 6.67
N PRO A 30 16.61 -15.74 7.45
CA PRO A 30 17.74 -16.67 7.25
C PRO A 30 17.78 -17.30 5.85
N SER A 31 16.64 -17.37 5.16
CA SER A 31 16.53 -17.81 3.77
C SER A 31 16.72 -16.69 2.73
N PHE A 32 17.28 -15.55 3.15
CA PHE A 32 17.54 -14.38 2.30
C PHE A 32 16.30 -13.82 1.59
N LYS A 33 15.11 -13.92 2.21
CA LYS A 33 13.89 -13.21 1.77
C LYS A 33 13.77 -11.86 2.50
N MET A 34 13.06 -10.92 1.90
CA MET A 34 12.71 -9.65 2.57
C MET A 34 11.72 -9.94 3.70
N GLY A 35 12.17 -9.91 4.95
CA GLY A 35 11.37 -10.29 6.12
C GLY A 35 10.67 -9.08 6.76
N VAL A 36 11.44 -8.05 7.11
CA VAL A 36 10.91 -6.79 7.66
C VAL A 36 11.31 -5.66 6.74
N LEU A 37 10.37 -4.78 6.40
CA LEU A 37 10.61 -3.58 5.63
C LEU A 37 10.21 -2.36 6.45
N LYS A 38 11.10 -1.38 6.57
CA LYS A 38 10.76 -0.03 7.02
C LYS A 38 10.71 0.86 5.80
N VAL A 39 9.56 1.46 5.55
CA VAL A 39 9.28 2.20 4.33
C VAL A 39 8.65 3.55 4.64
N ARG A 40 8.98 4.59 3.86
CA ARG A 40 8.39 5.93 4.00
C ARG A 40 7.86 6.45 2.66
N PRO A 41 6.73 7.16 2.63
CA PRO A 41 6.13 7.57 1.36
C PRO A 41 7.06 8.53 0.62
N ILE A 42 7.17 8.40 -0.70
CA ILE A 42 7.91 9.39 -1.50
C ILE A 42 7.03 10.54 -2.00
N SER A 43 5.71 10.38 -1.91
CA SER A 43 4.71 11.38 -2.30
C SER A 43 3.38 11.12 -1.61
N LYS A 44 2.50 12.12 -1.62
CA LYS A 44 1.08 11.99 -1.22
C LYS A 44 0.19 11.36 -2.29
N LEU A 45 0.74 11.11 -3.48
CA LEU A 45 0.01 10.54 -4.58
C LEU A 45 -0.16 9.03 -4.39
N VAL A 46 -1.39 8.57 -4.61
CA VAL A 46 -1.76 7.16 -4.69
C VAL A 46 -2.49 6.90 -5.99
N THR A 47 -2.43 5.66 -6.45
CA THR A 47 -3.28 5.23 -7.56
C THR A 47 -4.43 4.41 -7.01
N MET A 48 -5.65 4.76 -7.40
CA MET A 48 -6.84 4.00 -7.06
C MET A 48 -7.23 3.15 -8.25
N ARG A 49 -7.36 1.84 -8.03
CA ARG A 49 -7.86 0.89 -9.00
C ARG A 49 -9.23 0.37 -8.58
N LEU A 50 -10.22 0.53 -9.45
CA LEU A 50 -11.53 -0.10 -9.29
C LEU A 50 -11.48 -1.57 -9.76
N PRO A 51 -12.14 -2.51 -9.06
CA PRO A 51 -12.30 -3.87 -9.53
C PRO A 51 -13.16 -3.86 -10.80
N SER A 52 -12.64 -4.41 -11.90
CA SER A 52 -13.37 -4.55 -13.15
C SER A 52 -14.41 -5.67 -13.00
N PRO A 53 -15.72 -5.42 -13.21
CA PRO A 53 -16.76 -6.44 -13.08
C PRO A 53 -16.72 -7.54 -14.15
N GLN A 54 -15.90 -7.39 -15.19
CA GLN A 54 -15.75 -8.37 -16.27
C GLN A 54 -14.26 -8.70 -16.48
N ARG A 55 -13.90 -9.97 -16.35
CA ARG A 55 -12.54 -10.50 -16.65
C ARG A 55 -12.21 -10.49 -18.15
N ALA A 56 -13.05 -9.93 -19.00
CA ALA A 56 -12.88 -9.93 -20.44
C ALA A 56 -13.41 -8.62 -21.02
N GLN A 57 -12.64 -8.08 -21.98
CA GLN A 57 -12.99 -7.03 -22.94
C GLN A 57 -12.77 -5.59 -22.45
N SER A 58 -11.75 -4.98 -23.07
CA SER A 58 -11.25 -3.62 -22.90
C SER A 58 -10.55 -3.34 -21.57
N ALA A 59 -9.22 -3.27 -21.63
CA ALA A 59 -8.36 -2.81 -20.54
C ALA A 59 -8.56 -1.31 -20.26
N LEU A 60 -9.77 -0.90 -19.90
CA LEU A 60 -9.99 0.32 -19.14
C LEU A 60 -9.50 0.02 -17.73
N ASN A 61 -8.17 0.00 -17.60
CA ASN A 61 -7.49 -0.01 -16.32
C ASN A 61 -7.78 1.36 -15.71
N LEU A 62 -8.94 1.48 -15.07
CA LEU A 62 -9.44 2.66 -14.37
C LEU A 62 -8.56 2.86 -13.13
N GLN A 63 -7.32 3.28 -13.39
CA GLN A 63 -6.31 3.64 -12.43
C GLN A 63 -6.17 5.16 -12.47
N VAL A 64 -6.77 5.80 -11.48
CA VAL A 64 -6.81 7.26 -11.35
C VAL A 64 -5.85 7.68 -10.24
N ALA A 65 -5.14 8.79 -10.43
CA ALA A 65 -4.28 9.36 -9.41
C ALA A 65 -5.08 10.21 -8.43
N PHE A 66 -4.80 10.04 -7.15
CA PHE A 66 -5.41 10.80 -6.08
C PHE A 66 -4.32 11.31 -5.14
N GLU A 67 -4.54 12.47 -4.55
CA GLU A 67 -3.71 12.99 -3.47
C GLU A 67 -4.37 12.72 -2.12
N ILE A 68 -3.59 12.22 -1.16
CA ILE A 68 -4.07 12.03 0.21
C ILE A 68 -4.07 13.37 0.94
N VAL A 69 -5.23 13.73 1.49
CA VAL A 69 -5.41 14.97 2.27
C VAL A 69 -5.57 14.71 3.77
N LYS A 70 -5.97 13.49 4.17
CA LYS A 70 -6.11 13.13 5.58
C LYS A 70 -6.02 11.63 5.79
N ILE A 71 -5.41 11.22 6.90
CA ILE A 71 -5.32 9.83 7.35
C ILE A 71 -5.77 9.76 8.82
N GLN A 72 -6.54 8.73 9.14
CA GLN A 72 -7.01 8.42 10.49
C GLN A 72 -6.80 6.92 10.74
N PRO A 73 -5.66 6.55 11.34
CA PRO A 73 -5.32 5.15 11.63
C PRO A 73 -6.35 4.49 12.53
N VAL A 74 -6.52 3.18 12.37
CA VAL A 74 -7.35 2.36 13.26
C VAL A 74 -6.60 1.09 13.65
N ALA A 75 -6.41 0.86 14.95
CA ALA A 75 -5.81 -0.37 15.49
C ALA A 75 -4.49 -0.81 14.82
N GLY A 76 -3.65 0.14 14.37
CA GLY A 76 -2.38 -0.14 13.69
C GLY A 76 -2.48 -0.39 12.18
N ALA A 77 -3.65 -0.23 11.56
CA ALA A 77 -3.84 -0.15 10.11
C ALA A 77 -3.98 1.31 9.65
N ILE A 78 -3.97 1.53 8.32
CA ILE A 78 -4.15 2.86 7.72
C ILE A 78 -5.52 3.49 8.08
N GLY A 79 -6.56 2.68 8.25
CA GLY A 79 -7.88 3.14 8.70
C GLY A 79 -8.63 3.95 7.65
N THR A 80 -9.11 5.12 8.04
CA THR A 80 -9.85 6.02 7.16
C THR A 80 -8.92 7.00 6.48
N ILE A 81 -9.05 7.15 5.16
CA ILE A 81 -8.33 8.17 4.39
C ILE A 81 -9.32 9.02 3.60
N ARG A 82 -8.98 10.29 3.46
CA ARG A 82 -9.65 11.20 2.53
C ARG A 82 -8.67 11.52 1.42
N VAL A 83 -9.14 11.40 0.19
CA VAL A 83 -8.36 11.66 -1.01
C VAL A 83 -9.09 12.61 -1.94
N VAL A 84 -8.34 13.39 -2.72
CA VAL A 84 -8.88 14.29 -3.75
C VAL A 84 -8.34 13.87 -5.13
N PRO A 85 -9.12 13.97 -6.21
CA PRO A 85 -8.61 13.68 -7.55
C PRO A 85 -7.37 14.52 -7.85
N SER A 86 -6.36 13.92 -8.46
CA SER A 86 -5.13 14.62 -8.83
C SER A 86 -4.94 14.60 -10.35
N GLN A 87 -4.62 15.78 -10.90
CA GLN A 87 -4.22 15.94 -12.29
C GLN A 87 -2.73 15.64 -12.50
N GLN A 88 -1.98 15.38 -11.42
CA GLN A 88 -0.58 15.00 -11.51
C GLN A 88 -0.46 13.64 -12.18
N GLN A 89 0.59 13.48 -13.00
CA GLN A 89 0.85 12.21 -13.66
C GLN A 89 0.97 11.09 -12.61
N ARG A 90 0.48 9.90 -12.99
CA ARG A 90 0.61 8.68 -12.19
C ARG A 90 2.04 8.58 -11.66
N PRO A 91 2.25 8.20 -10.39
CA PRO A 91 3.55 7.77 -9.90
C PRO A 91 4.02 6.56 -10.73
N THR A 92 4.72 6.81 -11.83
CA THR A 92 5.37 5.78 -12.64
C THR A 92 6.79 5.65 -12.11
N LEU A 93 7.00 4.64 -11.27
CA LEU A 93 8.37 4.30 -10.94
C LEU A 93 8.96 3.45 -12.07
N ALA A 94 9.65 4.12 -13.00
CA ALA A 94 10.65 3.47 -13.84
C ALA A 94 11.84 3.15 -12.93
N GLY A 95 12.01 1.89 -12.56
CA GLY A 95 13.05 1.47 -11.63
C GLY A 95 13.54 0.07 -11.97
N THR A 96 14.80 -0.17 -11.67
CA THR A 96 15.36 -1.52 -11.64
C THR A 96 14.95 -2.19 -10.32
N PRO A 97 14.66 -3.49 -10.29
CA PRO A 97 14.39 -4.22 -9.05
C PRO A 97 15.68 -4.48 -8.25
N SER A 98 16.54 -3.47 -8.12
CA SER A 98 17.86 -3.56 -7.49
C SER A 98 18.08 -2.40 -6.52
N ILE A 99 18.87 -2.67 -5.49
CA ILE A 99 19.12 -1.74 -4.40
C ILE A 99 20.63 -1.71 -4.14
N ALA A 100 21.24 -0.53 -4.23
CA ALA A 100 22.59 -0.34 -3.72
C ALA A 100 22.54 -0.28 -2.18
N VAL A 101 23.44 -1.00 -1.51
CA VAL A 101 23.48 -1.09 -0.04
C VAL A 101 24.63 -0.24 0.48
N SER A 102 24.36 0.65 1.43
CA SER A 102 25.39 1.46 2.11
C SER A 102 25.70 0.98 3.52
N GLY A 103 24.84 0.15 4.11
CA GLY A 103 25.07 -0.40 5.45
C GLY A 103 24.53 -1.83 5.57
N LEU A 104 25.31 -2.68 6.24
CA LEU A 104 24.93 -4.03 6.61
C LEU A 104 25.25 -4.21 8.10
N GLN A 105 24.26 -4.63 8.88
CA GLN A 105 24.39 -4.85 10.32
C GLN A 105 23.73 -6.16 10.70
N ILE A 106 24.33 -6.90 11.63
CA ILE A 106 23.68 -8.06 12.25
C ILE A 106 22.91 -7.51 13.44
N VAL A 107 21.60 -7.76 13.51
CA VAL A 107 20.78 -7.30 14.64
C VAL A 107 21.09 -8.19 15.86
N PRO A 108 21.81 -7.67 16.88
CA PRO A 108 22.15 -8.45 18.06
C PRO A 108 20.89 -8.77 18.86
N ASN A 109 20.90 -9.86 19.63
CA ASN A 109 19.81 -10.25 20.55
C ASN A 109 18.50 -10.72 19.88
N SER A 110 18.56 -11.07 18.60
CA SER A 110 17.52 -11.86 17.95
C SER A 110 17.93 -13.34 17.94
N GLU A 111 17.02 -14.26 18.28
CA GLU A 111 17.25 -15.71 18.19
C GLU A 111 17.76 -16.16 16.80
N THR A 112 17.48 -15.38 15.76
CA THR A 112 17.86 -15.69 14.37
C THR A 112 18.95 -14.78 13.80
N ALA A 113 19.43 -13.78 14.57
CA ALA A 113 20.44 -12.79 14.18
C ALA A 113 20.25 -12.26 12.73
N PRO A 114 19.10 -11.65 12.39
CA PRO A 114 18.79 -11.26 11.02
C PRO A 114 19.76 -10.17 10.56
N VAL A 115 20.07 -10.22 9.26
CA VAL A 115 20.88 -9.20 8.61
C VAL A 115 19.98 -8.01 8.26
N GLN A 116 20.30 -6.86 8.82
CA GLN A 116 19.71 -5.58 8.46
C GLN A 116 20.52 -4.91 7.35
N LEU A 117 19.83 -4.54 6.28
CA LEU A 117 20.36 -3.79 5.15
C LEU A 117 19.80 -2.37 5.16
N THR A 118 20.67 -1.40 4.97
CA THR A 118 20.32 0.01 4.78
C THR A 118 20.64 0.41 3.33
N PRO A 119 19.63 0.77 2.52
CA PRO A 119 19.83 1.23 1.15
C PRO A 119 20.70 2.49 1.08
N SER A 120 21.41 2.65 -0.04
CA SER A 120 22.19 3.86 -0.30
C SER A 120 21.27 5.04 -0.64
N PRO A 121 21.61 6.27 -0.24
CA PRO A 121 20.84 7.46 -0.59
C PRO A 121 20.78 7.73 -2.10
N GLN A 122 21.80 7.27 -2.84
CA GLN A 122 21.95 7.48 -4.28
C GLN A 122 21.08 6.51 -5.11
N GLY A 123 20.67 5.38 -4.54
CA GLY A 123 19.93 4.32 -5.24
C GLY A 123 18.44 4.21 -4.91
N ARG A 124 17.88 5.13 -4.08
CA ARG A 124 16.49 5.21 -3.58
C ARG A 124 15.62 3.99 -3.90
N ALA A 125 15.88 2.90 -3.18
CA ALA A 125 15.11 1.68 -3.29
C ALA A 125 13.63 1.98 -3.02
N SER A 126 12.73 1.54 -3.88
CA SER A 126 11.31 1.84 -3.75
C SER A 126 10.45 0.60 -3.96
N VAL A 127 9.24 0.63 -3.40
CA VAL A 127 8.25 -0.44 -3.50
C VAL A 127 6.85 0.16 -3.72
N PHE A 128 6.04 -0.58 -4.47
CA PHE A 128 4.60 -0.39 -4.49
C PHE A 128 3.98 -1.15 -3.35
N VAL A 129 3.13 -0.48 -2.56
CA VAL A 129 2.36 -1.10 -1.47
C VAL A 129 0.89 -0.96 -1.82
N THR A 130 0.20 -2.07 -2.07
CA THR A 130 -1.22 -2.10 -2.45
C THR A 130 -2.06 -2.54 -1.26
N ILE A 131 -3.09 -1.76 -0.95
CA ILE A 131 -3.98 -1.96 0.19
C ILE A 131 -5.44 -1.94 -0.29
N PRO A 132 -6.28 -2.91 0.12
CA PRO A 132 -7.71 -2.87 -0.17
C PRO A 132 -8.43 -1.84 0.71
N PHE A 133 -9.33 -1.08 0.10
CA PHE A 133 -10.20 -0.10 0.74
C PHE A 133 -11.64 -0.27 0.27
N GLN A 134 -12.58 0.30 1.01
CA GLN A 134 -13.96 0.46 0.59
C GLN A 134 -14.30 1.94 0.48
N ILE A 135 -15.03 2.32 -0.57
CA ILE A 135 -15.57 3.68 -0.67
C ILE A 135 -16.67 3.83 0.38
N SER A 136 -16.47 4.80 1.28
CA SER A 136 -17.43 5.15 2.33
C SER A 136 -18.28 6.34 1.91
N THR A 137 -17.67 7.37 1.32
CA THR A 137 -18.36 8.62 1.00
C THR A 137 -17.72 9.27 -0.22
N LEU A 138 -18.56 9.84 -1.09
CA LEU A 138 -18.17 10.73 -2.18
C LEU A 138 -18.66 12.13 -1.83
N GLU A 139 -17.75 13.10 -1.90
CA GLU A 139 -18.08 14.50 -1.71
C GLU A 139 -18.01 15.21 -3.07
N PHE A 140 -19.05 15.97 -3.39
CA PHE A 140 -19.18 16.67 -4.66
C PHE A 140 -18.95 18.18 -4.50
N SER A 141 -18.38 18.79 -5.53
CA SER A 141 -18.31 20.24 -5.66
C SER A 141 -19.68 20.82 -6.07
N PRO A 142 -19.89 22.14 -5.94
CA PRO A 142 -21.09 22.79 -6.48
C PRO A 142 -21.30 22.58 -7.99
N SER A 143 -20.23 22.30 -8.73
CA SER A 143 -20.25 21.97 -10.16
C SER A 143 -20.59 20.49 -10.45
N LEU A 144 -20.96 19.71 -9.44
CA LEU A 144 -21.27 18.28 -9.53
C LEU A 144 -20.07 17.39 -9.93
N GLU A 145 -18.85 17.85 -9.66
CA GLU A 145 -17.63 17.05 -9.83
C GLU A 145 -17.24 16.39 -8.51
N ILE A 146 -16.48 15.29 -8.55
CA ILE A 146 -15.95 14.65 -7.33
C ILE A 146 -14.90 15.58 -6.72
N ALA A 147 -15.21 16.17 -5.56
CA ALA A 147 -14.29 17.00 -4.79
C ALA A 147 -13.39 16.13 -3.90
N SER A 148 -13.95 15.09 -3.27
CA SER A 148 -13.15 14.16 -2.46
C SER A 148 -13.81 12.78 -2.35
N VAL A 149 -13.01 11.79 -1.97
CA VAL A 149 -13.43 10.42 -1.69
C VAL A 149 -12.94 10.03 -0.30
N ILE A 150 -13.84 9.54 0.54
CA ILE A 150 -13.51 8.97 1.85
C ILE A 150 -13.51 7.45 1.71
N LEU A 151 -12.39 6.84 2.10
CA LEU A 151 -12.14 5.41 1.97
C LEU A 151 -11.82 4.82 3.34
N ASN A 152 -12.32 3.62 3.60
CA ASN A 152 -12.03 2.90 4.84
C ASN A 152 -11.30 1.58 4.55
N SER A 153 -10.28 1.27 5.33
CA SER A 153 -9.66 -0.04 5.37
C SER A 153 -9.47 -0.49 6.81
N ASN A 154 -9.89 -1.71 7.10
CA ASN A 154 -9.52 -2.43 8.33
C ASN A 154 -8.40 -3.45 8.08
N SER A 155 -7.87 -3.53 6.85
CA SER A 155 -6.83 -4.48 6.49
C SER A 155 -5.48 -4.01 7.03
N LYS A 156 -4.83 -4.88 7.79
CA LYS A 156 -3.38 -4.78 8.05
C LYS A 156 -2.55 -5.44 6.97
N GLN A 157 -3.18 -6.25 6.13
CA GLN A 157 -2.51 -6.99 5.07
C GLN A 157 -2.38 -6.11 3.84
N VAL A 158 -1.17 -6.11 3.29
CA VAL A 158 -0.79 -5.32 2.12
C VAL A 158 0.00 -6.20 1.16
N ILE A 159 -0.05 -5.87 -0.11
CA ILE A 159 0.77 -6.51 -1.13
C ILE A 159 1.96 -5.59 -1.40
N VAL A 160 3.17 -6.13 -1.37
CA VAL A 160 4.40 -5.38 -1.68
C VAL A 160 4.98 -5.84 -3.00
N GLN A 161 5.31 -4.91 -3.88
CA GLN A 161 5.90 -5.22 -5.19
C GLN A 161 7.08 -4.30 -5.46
N LEU A 162 8.17 -4.88 -5.95
CA LEU A 162 9.30 -4.11 -6.45
C LEU A 162 8.98 -3.56 -7.85
N PRO A 163 9.41 -2.34 -8.17
CA PRO A 163 9.38 -1.78 -9.52
C PRO A 163 10.09 -2.71 -10.50
N GLY A 164 9.49 -2.96 -11.67
CA GLY A 164 10.06 -3.84 -12.69
C GLY A 164 10.01 -5.34 -12.37
N ALA A 165 9.70 -5.73 -11.12
CA ALA A 165 9.38 -7.11 -10.77
C ALA A 165 7.91 -7.38 -11.14
N GLY A 166 7.68 -8.01 -12.30
CA GLY A 166 6.36 -8.53 -12.63
C GLY A 166 5.88 -9.49 -11.53
N ALA A 167 4.56 -9.61 -11.33
CA ALA A 167 4.03 -10.68 -10.49
C ALA A 167 4.43 -12.02 -11.12
N SER A 168 5.33 -12.77 -10.48
CA SER A 168 5.69 -14.10 -10.97
C SER A 168 4.43 -14.97 -10.92
N PRO A 169 4.03 -15.63 -12.03
CA PRO A 169 2.81 -16.45 -12.07
C PRO A 169 2.77 -17.58 -11.04
N ALA A 170 3.95 -17.99 -10.52
CA ALA A 170 4.09 -19.12 -9.62
C ALA A 170 3.99 -18.79 -8.12
N GLU A 171 4.31 -17.56 -7.70
CA GLU A 171 4.44 -17.22 -6.26
C GLU A 171 3.43 -16.16 -5.79
N GLY A 172 2.71 -15.50 -6.72
CA GLY A 172 1.86 -14.36 -6.38
C GLY A 172 2.69 -13.16 -5.89
N ALA A 173 2.05 -12.03 -5.63
CA ALA A 173 2.75 -10.89 -5.04
C ALA A 173 2.86 -11.10 -3.51
N PRO A 174 4.03 -10.89 -2.89
CA PRO A 174 4.23 -11.21 -1.48
C PRO A 174 3.35 -10.34 -0.59
N MET A 175 2.70 -10.97 0.38
CA MET A 175 1.86 -10.30 1.36
C MET A 175 2.67 -9.93 2.59
N PHE A 176 2.41 -8.73 3.11
CA PHE A 176 2.99 -8.22 4.34
C PHE A 176 1.88 -7.75 5.26
N GLU A 177 2.19 -7.66 6.55
CA GLU A 177 1.35 -7.04 7.57
C GLU A 177 1.95 -5.72 8.01
N ILE A 178 1.12 -4.69 8.17
CA ILE A 178 1.48 -3.45 8.84
C ILE A 178 1.65 -3.74 10.33
N ALA A 179 2.91 -3.81 10.75
CA ALA A 179 3.29 -4.03 12.14
C ALA A 179 3.34 -2.72 12.92
N ASN A 180 3.71 -1.63 12.26
CA ASN A 180 3.70 -0.28 12.84
C ASN A 180 3.39 0.78 11.78
N LEU A 181 2.68 1.82 12.18
CA LEU A 181 2.36 2.98 11.35
C LEU A 181 2.63 4.25 12.16
N GLU A 182 3.62 5.02 11.72
CA GLU A 182 3.99 6.29 12.33
C GLU A 182 3.48 7.43 11.47
N LEU A 183 2.79 8.40 12.10
CA LEU A 183 2.40 9.65 11.47
C LEU A 183 3.30 10.79 11.98
N ASN A 184 3.57 11.77 11.11
CA ASN A 184 4.21 13.02 11.53
C ASN A 184 3.19 13.96 12.20
N GLU A 185 3.66 15.12 12.68
CA GLU A 185 2.83 16.15 13.33
C GLU A 185 1.69 16.67 12.45
N ASN A 186 1.84 16.58 11.11
CA ASN A 186 0.83 16.96 10.14
C ASN A 186 -0.21 15.86 9.87
N GLY A 187 -0.10 14.70 10.51
CA GLY A 187 -0.97 13.55 10.29
C GLY A 187 -0.70 12.77 8.99
N GLU A 188 0.49 12.94 8.41
CA GLU A 188 0.93 12.23 7.20
C GLU A 188 1.77 11.01 7.59
N ILE A 189 1.83 9.98 6.74
CA ILE A 189 2.65 8.80 7.01
C ILE A 189 4.13 9.18 7.01
N ALA A 190 4.79 9.01 8.16
CA ALA A 190 6.22 9.22 8.31
C ALA A 190 7.01 7.93 8.04
N MET A 191 6.55 6.81 8.59
CA MET A 191 7.18 5.51 8.47
C MET A 191 6.15 4.40 8.62
N VAL A 192 6.31 3.33 7.85
CA VAL A 192 5.53 2.09 7.99
C VAL A 192 6.50 0.95 8.18
N GLN A 193 6.26 0.12 9.19
CA GLN A 193 6.93 -1.16 9.33
C GLN A 193 6.03 -2.28 8.79
N LEU A 194 6.53 -3.01 7.82
CA LEU A 194 5.87 -4.14 7.18
C LEU A 194 6.60 -5.43 7.53
N ASN A 195 5.88 -6.46 7.96
CA ASN A 195 6.42 -7.79 8.23
C ASN A 195 5.88 -8.78 7.22
N LEU A 196 6.73 -9.62 6.63
CA LEU A 196 6.35 -10.63 5.66
C LEU A 196 5.36 -11.62 6.30
N LEU A 197 4.22 -11.83 5.64
CA LEU A 197 3.24 -12.84 6.04
C LEU A 197 3.60 -14.18 5.40
N GLY A 198 3.93 -15.17 6.24
CA GLY A 198 4.17 -16.55 5.80
C GLY A 198 5.59 -16.83 5.30
N GLY A 199 6.53 -17.01 6.23
CA GLY A 199 7.59 -18.02 6.03
C GLY A 199 7.04 -19.42 6.39
N PRO A 200 7.65 -20.52 5.92
CA PRO A 200 7.18 -21.86 6.27
C PRO A 200 7.09 -21.97 7.81
N LYS A 201 5.91 -22.32 8.32
CA LYS A 201 5.80 -22.84 9.69
C LYS A 201 6.74 -24.04 9.73
N ARG A 202 7.76 -24.00 10.60
CA ARG A 202 8.51 -25.20 10.96
C ARG A 202 7.46 -26.24 11.40
N ALA A 203 7.35 -27.31 10.63
CA ALA A 203 6.76 -28.56 11.09
C ALA A 203 7.77 -29.24 12.03
#